data_AF-A0A6I8LX91-F1
#
_entry.id   AF-A0A6I8LX91-F1
#
_cell.length_a   1.000
_cell.length_b   1.000
_cell.length_c   1.000
_cell.angle_alpha   90.00
_cell.angle_beta   90.00
_cell.angle_gamma   90.00
#
_symmetry.space_group_name_H-M   'P 1'
#
loop_
_entity.id
_entity.type
_entity.pdbx_description
1 polymer ?
#
loop_
_entity_poly.entity_id
_entity_poly.type
_entity_poly.pdbx_seq_one_letter_code
_entity_poly.pdbx_strand_id
1 'polypeptide(L)' 'MTLSGVIDRRSEVERAGRLTESLPGVVAVRNRLKYTQDDGAAAELR' A
#
# COMPACT_ATOMS: atom_id res chain seq x y z
N MET A 1 9.18 1.20 10.88
CA MET A 1 8.67 -0.13 10.46
C MET A 1 8.82 -0.28 8.95
N THR A 2 9.04 -1.50 8.44
CA THR A 2 9.21 -1.73 6.99
C THR A 2 8.23 -2.80 6.52
N LEU A 3 7.49 -2.51 5.44
CA LEU A 3 6.63 -3.47 4.76
C LEU A 3 7.32 -3.95 3.49
N SER A 4 7.32 -5.26 3.24
CA SER A 4 7.92 -5.86 2.05
C SER A 4 7.21 -7.15 1.67
N GLY A 5 7.04 -7.39 0.37
CA GLY A 5 6.25 -8.50 -0.15
C GLY A 5 5.59 -8.13 -1.47
N VAL A 6 4.77 -9.04 -1.98
CA VAL A 6 3.96 -8.84 -3.19
C VAL A 6 2.50 -9.00 -2.77
N ILE A 7 1.65 -8.07 -3.23
CA ILE A 7 0.20 -8.12 -3.04
C ILE A 7 -0.48 -7.90 -4.38
N ASP A 8 -1.78 -8.13 -4.45
CA ASP A 8 -2.48 -8.15 -5.74
C ASP A 8 -2.70 -6.73 -6.28
N ARG A 9 -3.27 -5.83 -5.47
CA ARG A 9 -3.68 -4.51 -5.95
C ARG A 9 -2.77 -3.39 -5.49
N ARG A 10 -2.54 -2.39 -6.35
CA ARG A 10 -1.83 -1.15 -5.99
C ARG A 10 -2.54 -0.41 -4.85
N SER A 11 -3.86 -0.29 -4.88
CA SER A 11 -4.62 0.38 -3.82
C SER A 11 -4.45 -0.26 -2.43
N GLU A 12 -4.16 -1.56 -2.38
CA GLU A 12 -3.88 -2.28 -1.13
C GLU A 12 -2.51 -1.91 -0.55
N VAL A 13 -1.54 -1.55 -1.40
CA VAL A 13 -0.20 -1.13 -0.95
C VAL A 13 -0.33 0.13 -0.11
N GLU A 14 -1.11 1.09 -0.59
CA GLU A 14 -1.36 2.34 0.12
C GLU A 14 -2.17 2.12 1.40
N ARG A 15 -3.20 1.26 1.36
CA ARG A 15 -3.99 0.92 2.55
C ARG A 15 -3.13 0.27 3.63
N ALA A 16 -2.27 -0.68 3.26
CA ALA A 16 -1.36 -1.33 4.20
C ALA A 16 -0.41 -0.32 4.86
N GLY A 17 0.08 0.67 4.09
CA GLY A 17 0.86 1.79 4.62
C GLY A 17 0.10 2.58 5.68
N ARG A 18 -1.08 3.09 5.33
CA ARG A 18 -1.92 3.92 6.23
C ARG A 18 -2.34 3.16 7.50
N LEU A 19 -2.74 1.90 7.37
CA LEU A 19 -3.09 1.06 8.52
C LEU A 19 -1.89 0.88 9.46
N THR A 20 -0.71 0.66 8.89
CA THR A 20 0.52 0.52 9.68
C THR A 20 0.90 1.82 10.40
N GLU A 21 0.73 2.96 9.76
CA GLU A 21 1.00 4.27 10.37
C GLU A 21 0.06 4.58 11.54
N SER A 22 -1.15 4.00 11.56
CA SER A 22 -2.11 4.19 12.65
C SER A 22 -1.76 3.45 13.94
N LEU A 23 -0.76 2.57 13.93
CA LEU A 23 -0.38 1.79 15.10
C LEU A 23 0.39 2.65 16.12
N PRO A 24 -0.01 2.66 17.41
CA PRO A 24 0.71 3.39 18.45
C PRO A 24 2.19 3.01 18.52
N GLY A 25 3.06 4.03 18.52
CA GLY A 25 4.52 3.84 18.54
C GLY A 25 5.17 3.69 17.16
N VAL A 26 4.39 3.63 16.08
CA VAL A 26 4.94 3.68 14.71
C VAL A 26 5.16 5.13 14.30
N VAL A 27 6.43 5.53 14.29
CA VAL A 27 6.84 6.90 13.90
C VAL A 27 7.13 7.04 12.39
N ALA A 28 7.34 5.93 11.70
CA ALA A 28 7.61 5.92 10.25
C ALA A 28 7.37 4.53 9.64
N VAL A 29 6.81 4.51 8.43
CA VAL A 29 6.60 3.29 7.63
C VAL A 29 7.36 3.39 6.31
N ARG A 30 8.29 2.46 6.08
CA ARG A 30 8.96 2.29 4.79
C ARG A 30 8.23 1.20 4.00
N ASN A 31 7.32 1.63 3.12
CA ASN A 31 6.56 0.70 2.30
C ASN A 31 7.35 0.30 1.04
N ARG A 32 7.73 -0.98 0.95
CA ARG A 32 8.41 -1.60 -0.20
C ARG A 32 7.59 -2.74 -0.80
N LEU A 33 6.27 -2.74 -0.58
CA LEU A 33 5.38 -3.71 -1.20
C LEU A 33 5.34 -3.47 -2.72
N LYS A 34 5.35 -4.57 -3.46
CA LYS A 34 5.11 -4.60 -4.90
C LYS A 34 3.67 -5.04 -5.15
N TYR A 35 3.09 -4.60 -6.26
CA TYR A 35 1.75 -5.01 -6.68
C TYR A 35 1.79 -5.76 -8.01
N THR A 36 0.84 -6.66 -8.25
CA THR A 36 0.70 -7.39 -9.52
C THR A 36 -0.30 -6.73 -10.47
N GLN A 37 -1.24 -5.94 -9.95
CA GLN A 37 -2.29 -5.26 -10.72
C GLN A 37 -2.40 -3.79 -10.30
N ASP A 38 -2.30 -2.89 -11.29
CA ASP A 38 -2.61 -1.48 -11.09
C ASP A 38 -4.11 -1.27 -11.29
N ASP A 39 -4.83 -1.01 -10.19
CA ASP A 39 -6.26 -0.74 -10.19
C ASP A 39 -6.59 0.77 -10.31
N GLY A 40 -5.58 1.63 -10.45
CA GLY A 40 -5.74 3.07 -10.66
C GLY A 40 -6.14 3.43 -12.10
N ALA A 41 -5.75 2.62 -13.10
CA ALA A 41 -6.01 2.90 -14.51
C ALA A 41 -7.48 2.66 -14.94
N ALA A 42 -8.26 1.91 -14.16
CA ALA A 42 -9.66 1.64 -14.49
C ALA A 42 -10.61 2.81 -14.19
N ALA A 43 -10.14 3.85 -13.50
CA ALA A 43 -10.97 4.98 -13.07
C ALA A 43 -11.01 6.18 -14.05
N GLU A 44 -10.16 6.21 -15.09
CA GLU A 44 -10.09 7.33 -16.05
C GLU A 44 -10.98 7.17 -17.31
N LEU A 45 -11.81 6.12 -17.37
CA LEU A 45 -12.85 5.97 -18.39
C LEU A 45 -14.23 6.22 -17.76
N ARG A 46 -14.55 7.48 -17.46
CA ARG A 46 -15.93 7.90 -17.22
C ARG A 46 -16.16 9.36 -17.59
#